data_AF-A0A154V1R1-F1
#
_entry.id   AF-A0A154V1R1-F1
#
_cell.length_a   1.000
_cell.length_b   1.000
_cell.length_c   1.000
_cell.angle_alpha   90.00
_cell.angle_beta   90.00
_cell.angle_gamma   90.00
#
_symmetry.space_group_name_H-M   'P 1'
#
loop_
_entity.id
_entity.type
_entity.pdbx_description
1 polymer ?
#
loop_
_entity_poly.entity_id
_entity_poly.type
_entity_poly.pdbx_seq_one_letter_code
_entity_poly.pdbx_strand_id
1 'polypeptide(L)'
;MKRSPARSRLLAGGLAALAVVSAALTLGGPAPAAQAESNFRVCGVFNSARYGEEIGTGMITKVYKYGSSTCDSKMNFMAQRYGQVYGGSYPYENFHMITCEDFGSRSGTGADPCYQLDQNIIYTYTSPNDRVHPNPPSFHFYNR
;
A
#
# COMPACT_ATOMS: atom_id res chain seq x y z
N MET A 1 -62.68 -31.66 -0.99
CA MET A 1 -62.70 -30.76 0.19
C MET A 1 -62.96 -31.57 1.46
N LYS A 2 -61.99 -31.67 2.38
CA LYS A 2 -62.10 -31.33 3.83
C LYS A 2 -60.88 -31.88 4.60
N ARG A 3 -60.60 -31.19 5.69
CA ARG A 3 -59.29 -30.98 6.33
C ARG A 3 -58.97 -32.00 7.42
N SER A 4 -57.66 -32.25 7.56
CA SER A 4 -56.87 -32.48 8.79
C SER A 4 -57.10 -33.76 9.61
N PRO A 5 -56.00 -34.24 10.24
CA PRO A 5 -55.89 -33.97 11.67
C PRO A 5 -54.54 -33.33 12.03
N ALA A 6 -54.57 -32.44 13.02
CA ALA A 6 -53.39 -31.85 13.61
C ALA A 6 -53.46 -31.93 15.13
N ARG A 7 -52.30 -32.28 15.71
CA ARG A 7 -51.77 -31.99 17.05
C ARG A 7 -51.94 -33.03 18.16
N SER A 8 -50.79 -33.58 18.55
CA SER A 8 -50.21 -33.49 19.91
C SER A 8 -48.68 -33.62 19.75
N ARG A 9 -47.93 -32.51 19.75
CA ARG A 9 -47.20 -31.88 20.88
C ARG A 9 -46.28 -32.83 21.65
N LEU A 10 -44.97 -32.58 21.54
CA LEU A 10 -43.87 -32.75 22.51
C LEU A 10 -42.58 -32.32 21.75
N LEU A 11 -42.11 -31.07 21.80
CA LEU A 11 -41.24 -30.45 22.82
C LEU A 11 -40.20 -31.42 23.42
N ALA A 12 -38.94 -31.31 22.97
CA ALA A 12 -37.75 -31.23 23.82
C ALA A 12 -36.45 -31.23 22.99
N GLY A 13 -35.50 -30.35 23.37
CA GLY A 13 -34.03 -30.44 23.23
C GLY A 13 -33.43 -30.91 21.91
N GLY A 14 -32.71 -30.11 21.12
CA GLY A 14 -31.57 -29.31 21.56
C GLY A 14 -30.31 -30.19 21.63
N LEU A 15 -29.46 -30.16 20.59
CA LEU A 15 -28.00 -30.24 20.68
C LEU A 15 -27.37 -30.06 19.30
N ALA A 16 -26.52 -29.03 19.24
CA ALA A 16 -25.78 -28.58 18.08
C ALA A 16 -24.71 -29.60 17.66
N ALA A 17 -24.50 -29.73 16.36
CA ALA A 17 -23.24 -30.20 15.80
C ALA A 17 -23.00 -29.44 14.48
N LEU A 18 -22.73 -28.14 14.58
CA LEU A 18 -22.02 -27.45 13.51
C LEU A 18 -20.56 -27.92 13.59
N ALA A 19 -20.18 -28.82 12.69
CA ALA A 19 -18.79 -29.12 12.41
C ALA A 19 -18.12 -27.85 11.88
N VAL A 20 -17.43 -27.13 12.77
CA VAL A 20 -16.53 -26.05 12.39
C VAL A 20 -15.36 -26.71 11.67
N VAL A 21 -15.35 -26.61 10.34
CA VAL A 21 -14.19 -26.95 9.52
C VAL A 21 -13.11 -25.93 9.87
N SER A 22 -12.19 -26.32 10.74
CA SER A 22 -10.96 -25.57 11.00
C SER A 22 -10.13 -25.57 9.72
N ALA A 23 -10.39 -24.62 8.84
CA ALA A 23 -9.43 -24.25 7.80
C ALA A 23 -8.22 -23.68 8.53
N ALA A 24 -7.20 -24.52 8.71
CA ALA A 24 -5.89 -24.08 9.12
C ALA A 24 -5.43 -23.02 8.11
N LEU A 25 -5.54 -21.75 8.51
CA LEU A 25 -4.79 -20.66 7.93
C LEU A 25 -3.32 -21.02 8.19
N THR A 26 -2.74 -21.77 7.26
CA THR A 26 -1.30 -21.90 7.17
C THR A 26 -0.77 -20.48 7.10
N LEU A 27 -0.07 -20.08 8.16
CA LEU A 27 0.76 -18.90 8.28
C LEU A 27 1.83 -18.95 7.19
N GLY A 28 1.42 -18.73 5.94
CA GLY A 28 2.32 -18.24 4.92
C GLY A 28 2.63 -16.82 5.35
N GLY A 29 3.82 -16.61 5.91
CA GLY A 29 4.40 -15.26 5.91
C GLY A 29 4.28 -14.67 4.50
N PRO A 30 4.23 -13.34 4.36
CA PRO A 30 4.06 -12.71 3.06
C PRO A 30 5.09 -13.31 2.10
N ALA A 31 4.60 -13.96 1.04
CA ALA A 31 5.47 -14.44 -0.02
C ALA A 31 6.36 -13.26 -0.45
N PRO A 32 7.68 -13.46 -0.66
CA PRO A 32 8.52 -12.40 -1.15
C PRO A 32 7.87 -11.86 -2.42
N ALA A 33 7.54 -10.57 -2.38
CA ALA A 33 6.86 -9.88 -3.47
C ALA A 33 7.79 -9.85 -4.68
N ALA A 34 7.70 -10.88 -5.52
CA ALA A 34 8.29 -10.88 -6.84
C ALA A 34 7.13 -10.69 -7.83
N GLN A 35 7.09 -9.54 -8.49
CA GLN A 35 6.24 -9.23 -9.64
C GLN A 35 4.74 -9.05 -9.38
N ALA A 36 4.31 -8.64 -8.17
CA ALA A 36 2.89 -8.44 -7.88
C ALA A 36 2.23 -7.43 -8.84
N GLU A 37 2.99 -6.41 -9.28
CA GLU A 37 2.53 -5.40 -10.23
C GLU A 37 3.55 -5.10 -11.35
N SER A 38 3.95 -6.12 -12.13
CA SER A 38 4.99 -6.03 -13.20
C SER A 38 4.77 -4.91 -14.25
N ASN A 39 3.53 -4.50 -14.46
CA ASN A 39 3.13 -3.46 -15.41
C ASN A 39 3.21 -2.04 -14.84
N PHE A 40 3.56 -1.88 -13.57
CA PHE A 40 3.59 -0.59 -12.89
C PHE A 40 4.98 -0.22 -12.42
N ARG A 41 5.18 1.08 -12.23
CA ARG A 41 6.41 1.70 -11.72
C ARG A 41 6.04 2.76 -10.69
N VAL A 42 7.00 3.08 -9.84
CA VAL A 42 6.87 4.14 -8.84
C VAL A 42 7.81 5.28 -9.20
N CYS A 43 7.31 6.49 -9.02
CA CYS A 43 8.07 7.71 -9.18
C CYS A 43 7.86 8.57 -7.94
N GLY A 44 8.91 9.29 -7.53
CA GLY A 44 8.82 10.03 -6.29
C GLY A 44 9.93 11.02 -6.07
N VAL A 45 9.69 11.87 -5.08
CA VAL A 45 10.61 12.89 -4.60
C VAL A 45 10.66 12.81 -3.08
N PHE A 46 11.83 13.04 -2.49
CA PHE A 46 12.04 12.94 -1.06
C PHE A 46 13.17 13.86 -0.59
N ASN A 47 13.23 14.12 0.72
CA ASN A 47 14.17 15.09 1.27
C ASN A 47 15.55 14.48 1.56
N SER A 48 15.60 13.32 2.21
CA SER A 48 16.85 12.74 2.69
C SER A 48 16.74 11.24 2.84
N ALA A 49 17.89 10.56 2.91
CA ALA A 49 17.99 9.16 3.30
C ALA A 49 19.13 8.98 4.31
N ARG A 50 19.05 7.94 5.14
CA ARG A 50 20.10 7.55 6.09
C ARG A 50 21.31 6.97 5.36
N TYR A 51 21.06 6.12 4.37
CA TYR A 51 22.09 5.54 3.50
C TYR A 51 21.80 5.84 2.01
N GLY A 52 22.85 5.83 1.18
CA GLY A 52 22.82 6.44 -0.17
C GLY A 52 21.81 5.83 -1.16
N GLU A 53 21.47 4.55 -1.02
CA GLU A 53 20.50 3.90 -1.91
C GLU A 53 19.07 3.86 -1.32
N GLU A 54 18.89 4.29 -0.07
CA GLU A 54 17.58 4.26 0.57
C GLU A 54 16.70 5.43 0.13
N ILE A 55 15.41 5.28 0.39
CA ILE A 55 14.37 6.25 0.09
C ILE A 55 13.73 6.69 1.41
N GLY A 56 13.89 7.97 1.77
CA GLY A 56 13.29 8.55 2.98
C GLY A 56 11.87 9.07 2.77
N THR A 57 11.36 9.97 3.60
CA THR A 57 9.97 10.43 3.61
C THR A 57 9.72 11.41 2.44
N GLY A 58 8.59 11.27 1.75
CA GLY A 58 8.32 12.15 0.60
C GLY A 58 6.97 11.97 -0.08
N MET A 59 6.94 12.16 -1.39
CA MET A 59 5.74 12.00 -2.22
C MET A 59 5.99 11.03 -3.35
N ILE A 60 4.99 10.20 -3.68
CA ILE A 60 5.06 9.21 -4.75
C ILE A 60 3.82 9.17 -5.61
N THR A 61 3.95 8.54 -6.77
CA THR A 61 2.84 8.11 -7.63
C THR A 61 3.15 6.73 -8.20
N LYS A 62 2.12 5.89 -8.33
CA LYS A 62 2.16 4.69 -9.17
C LYS A 62 1.81 5.06 -10.60
N VAL A 63 2.55 4.57 -11.58
CA VAL A 63 2.31 4.82 -13.02
C VAL A 63 2.47 3.52 -13.80
N TYR A 64 1.89 3.46 -15.00
CA TYR A 64 2.13 2.33 -15.91
C TYR A 64 3.58 2.34 -16.41
N LYS A 65 4.17 1.18 -16.72
CA LYS A 65 5.59 1.01 -17.08
C LYS A 65 6.07 1.78 -18.32
N TYR A 66 5.14 2.20 -19.19
CA TYR A 66 5.44 3.06 -20.35
C TYR A 66 5.00 4.52 -20.13
N GLY A 67 4.60 4.89 -18.92
CA GLY A 67 4.09 6.20 -18.53
C GLY A 67 5.16 7.20 -18.08
N SER A 68 6.38 7.17 -18.64
CA SER A 68 7.49 8.05 -18.23
C SER A 68 7.10 9.53 -18.22
N SER A 69 6.38 9.99 -19.25
CA SER A 69 5.92 11.40 -19.29
C SER A 69 4.94 11.74 -18.14
N THR A 70 4.10 10.78 -17.73
CA THR A 70 3.20 10.97 -16.57
C THR A 70 3.99 11.00 -15.27
N CYS A 71 5.03 10.16 -15.15
CA CYS A 71 5.98 10.17 -14.05
C CYS A 71 6.65 11.54 -13.91
N ASP A 72 7.27 12.05 -14.99
CA ASP A 72 7.94 13.37 -15.01
C ASP A 72 7.00 14.50 -14.62
N SER A 73 5.80 14.54 -15.21
CA SER A 73 4.79 15.56 -14.92
C SER A 73 4.39 15.56 -13.45
N LYS A 74 4.18 14.37 -12.86
CA LYS A 74 3.82 14.23 -11.45
C LYS A 74 4.99 14.54 -10.52
N MET A 75 6.22 14.15 -10.86
CA MET A 75 7.41 14.48 -10.08
C MET A 75 7.62 16.00 -10.01
N ASN A 76 7.47 16.70 -11.14
CA ASN A 76 7.51 18.16 -11.17
C ASN A 76 6.44 18.80 -10.27
N PHE A 77 5.21 18.28 -10.34
CA PHE A 77 4.13 18.73 -9.46
C PHE A 77 4.45 18.47 -7.98
N MET A 78 4.91 17.27 -7.63
CA MET A 78 5.27 16.90 -6.25
C MET A 78 6.40 17.80 -5.74
N ALA A 79 7.42 18.07 -6.56
CA ALA A 79 8.54 18.92 -6.18
C ALA A 79 8.10 20.34 -5.80
N GLN A 80 7.21 20.94 -6.59
CA GLN A 80 6.66 22.29 -6.33
C GLN A 80 5.78 22.35 -5.08
N ARG A 81 5.17 21.23 -4.70
CA ARG A 81 4.21 21.15 -3.59
C ARG A 81 4.79 20.54 -2.32
N TYR A 82 6.01 20.01 -2.38
CA TYR A 82 6.67 19.29 -1.29
C TYR A 82 6.74 20.13 -0.02
N GLY A 83 7.24 21.37 -0.08
CA GLY A 83 7.37 22.23 1.10
C GLY A 83 6.04 22.65 1.75
N GLN A 84 4.92 22.48 1.04
CA GLN A 84 3.57 22.69 1.59
C GLN A 84 3.05 21.44 2.30
N VAL A 85 3.54 20.24 1.93
CA VAL A 85 3.23 18.97 2.60
C VAL A 85 4.13 18.79 3.82
N TYR A 86 5.43 19.02 3.62
CA TYR A 86 6.48 18.90 4.61
C TYR A 86 7.00 20.31 4.92
N GLY A 87 6.32 20.98 5.86
CA GLY A 87 6.48 22.42 6.14
C GLY A 87 7.94 22.88 6.16
N GLY A 88 8.30 23.76 5.21
CA GLY A 88 9.66 24.35 5.14
C GLY A 88 10.76 23.41 4.62
N SER A 89 10.41 22.22 4.15
CA SER A 89 11.34 21.23 3.60
C SER A 89 11.37 21.25 2.06
N TYR A 90 12.41 20.66 1.49
CA TYR A 90 12.64 20.58 0.05
C TYR A 90 12.92 19.14 -0.40
N PRO A 91 12.47 18.73 -1.59
CA PRO A 91 12.83 17.43 -2.15
C PRO A 91 14.21 17.52 -2.81
N TYR A 92 15.25 17.12 -2.10
CA TYR A 92 16.62 17.11 -2.64
C TYR A 92 16.89 15.89 -3.53
N GLU A 93 16.16 14.81 -3.30
CA GLU A 93 16.38 13.52 -3.95
C GLU A 93 15.12 13.08 -4.70
N ASN A 94 15.31 12.21 -5.68
CA ASN A 94 14.24 11.68 -6.49
C ASN A 94 14.55 10.28 -7.02
N PHE A 95 13.51 9.60 -7.47
CA PHE A 95 13.63 8.34 -8.18
C PHE A 95 12.56 8.26 -9.26
N HIS A 96 12.94 7.68 -10.39
CA HIS A 96 12.14 7.71 -11.61
C HIS A 96 11.96 6.29 -12.15
N MET A 97 10.70 5.90 -12.33
CA MET A 97 10.30 4.64 -12.97
C MET A 97 10.94 3.38 -12.35
N ILE A 98 11.10 3.34 -11.02
CA ILE A 98 11.59 2.14 -10.32
C ILE A 98 10.47 1.11 -10.18
N THR A 99 10.82 -0.16 -9.97
CA THR A 99 9.80 -1.20 -9.74
C THR A 99 9.19 -1.05 -8.34
N CYS A 100 8.04 -1.67 -8.12
CA CYS A 100 7.38 -1.64 -6.82
C CYS A 100 8.19 -2.36 -5.75
N GLU A 101 8.91 -3.42 -6.12
CA GLU A 101 9.82 -4.18 -5.26
C GLU A 101 11.05 -3.36 -4.88
N ASP A 102 11.65 -2.65 -5.84
CA ASP A 102 12.80 -1.76 -5.59
C ASP A 102 12.40 -0.60 -4.66
N PHE A 103 11.23 -0.02 -4.88
CA PHE A 103 10.70 0.98 -3.97
C PHE A 103 10.46 0.39 -2.56
N GLY A 104 9.85 -0.80 -2.48
CA GLY A 104 9.56 -1.48 -1.21
C GLY A 104 10.82 -1.81 -0.39
N SER A 105 11.88 -2.28 -1.06
CA SER A 105 13.17 -2.61 -0.42
C SER A 105 13.91 -1.37 0.07
N ARG A 106 13.88 -0.27 -0.70
CA ARG A 106 14.63 0.95 -0.40
C ARG A 106 13.91 1.91 0.55
N SER A 107 12.58 1.85 0.62
CA SER A 107 11.75 2.70 1.49
C SER A 107 11.53 2.16 2.91
N GLY A 108 12.07 0.98 3.22
CA GLY A 108 11.85 0.34 4.53
C GLY A 108 10.45 -0.28 4.71
N THR A 109 9.66 -0.35 3.63
CA THR A 109 8.37 -1.08 3.63
C THR A 109 8.59 -2.59 3.75
N GLY A 110 9.67 -3.11 3.16
CA GLY A 110 10.03 -4.54 3.23
C GLY A 110 9.16 -5.47 2.37
N ALA A 111 8.18 -4.93 1.65
CA ALA A 111 7.35 -5.63 0.67
C ALA A 111 6.94 -4.67 -0.46
N ASP A 112 6.40 -5.19 -1.56
CA ASP A 112 5.81 -4.39 -2.64
C ASP A 112 4.59 -3.61 -2.10
N PRO A 113 4.60 -2.27 -2.06
CA PRO A 113 3.47 -1.47 -1.57
C PRO A 113 2.47 -1.06 -2.66
N CYS A 114 2.71 -1.38 -3.93
CA CYS A 114 1.91 -0.88 -5.04
C CYS A 114 0.44 -1.35 -5.01
N TYR A 115 0.16 -2.48 -4.36
CA TYR A 115 -1.22 -2.98 -4.17
C TYR A 115 -2.09 -2.02 -3.34
N GLN A 116 -1.47 -1.10 -2.58
CA GLN A 116 -2.15 -0.09 -1.76
C GLN A 116 -2.32 1.25 -2.50
N LEU A 117 -1.71 1.39 -3.69
CA LEU A 117 -1.64 2.63 -4.42
C LEU A 117 -2.53 2.55 -5.66
N ASP A 118 -3.28 3.60 -5.92
CA ASP A 118 -3.99 3.75 -7.18
C ASP A 118 -3.09 4.33 -8.27
N GLN A 119 -3.27 3.88 -9.51
CA GLN A 119 -2.54 4.39 -10.66
C GLN A 119 -2.82 5.89 -10.85
N ASN A 120 -1.76 6.66 -11.13
CA ASN A 120 -1.80 8.09 -11.39
C ASN A 120 -2.33 8.94 -10.22
N ILE A 121 -2.33 8.38 -9.01
CA ILE A 121 -2.66 9.12 -7.79
C ILE A 121 -1.38 9.44 -7.02
N ILE A 122 -1.34 10.65 -6.45
CA ILE A 122 -0.21 11.11 -5.63
C ILE A 122 -0.49 10.76 -4.18
N TYR A 123 0.50 10.17 -3.53
CA TYR A 123 0.49 9.85 -2.11
C TYR A 123 1.65 10.57 -1.43
N THR A 124 1.41 11.03 -0.22
CA THR A 124 2.49 11.28 0.74
C THR A 124 2.87 9.94 1.36
N TYR A 125 4.16 9.74 1.63
CA TYR A 125 4.62 8.53 2.29
C TYR A 125 5.69 8.85 3.32
N THR A 126 5.70 8.07 4.39
CA THR A 126 6.74 8.09 5.42
C THR A 126 7.68 6.91 5.28
N SER A 127 8.92 7.06 5.74
CA SER A 127 9.93 6.01 5.71
C SER A 127 10.82 6.06 6.96
N PRO A 128 11.19 4.91 7.53
CA PRO A 128 12.14 4.85 8.65
C PRO A 128 13.56 5.22 8.20
N ASN A 129 13.80 5.20 6.89
CA ASN A 129 15.08 5.50 6.27
C ASN A 129 15.30 7.01 6.06
N ASP A 130 14.33 7.85 6.42
CA ASP A 130 14.55 9.30 6.42
C ASP A 130 15.54 9.71 7.50
N ARG A 131 16.45 10.64 7.19
CA ARG A 131 17.46 11.14 8.13
C ARG A 131 16.92 12.25 9.04
N VAL A 132 15.96 13.03 8.56
CA VAL A 132 15.41 14.20 9.25
C VAL A 132 14.11 13.85 10.00
N HIS A 133 13.20 13.10 9.37
CA HIS A 133 11.88 12.74 9.91
C HIS A 133 11.57 11.24 9.75
N PRO A 134 12.34 10.34 10.39
CA PRO A 134 12.11 8.90 10.31
C PRO A 134 10.77 8.52 10.95
N ASN A 135 9.91 7.85 10.20
CA ASN A 135 8.63 7.35 10.68
C ASN A 135 8.33 5.98 10.07
N PRO A 136 7.53 5.11 10.71
CA PRO A 136 7.12 3.84 10.12
C PRO A 136 6.50 4.04 8.73
N PRO A 137 6.65 3.08 7.79
CA PRO A 137 6.07 3.19 6.46
C PRO A 137 4.56 3.40 6.51
N SER A 138 4.09 4.45 5.86
CA SER A 138 2.66 4.75 5.70
C SER A 138 2.42 5.51 4.41
N PHE A 139 1.22 5.39 3.86
CA PHE A 139 0.80 6.08 2.65
C PHE A 139 -0.49 6.84 2.93
N HIS A 140 -0.51 8.14 2.62
CA HIS A 140 -1.70 8.96 2.73
C HIS A 140 -1.98 9.65 1.42
N PHE A 141 -3.23 9.51 0.96
CA PHE A 141 -3.70 10.20 -0.24
C PHE A 141 -3.46 11.70 -0.09
N TYR A 142 -2.79 12.27 -1.09
CA TYR A 142 -2.62 13.70 -1.15
C TYR A 142 -3.90 14.33 -1.72
N ASN A 143 -4.75 14.83 -0.82
CA ASN A 143 -5.95 15.57 -1.19
C ASN A 143 -5.63 17.07 -1.29
N ARG A 144 -5.93 17.67 -2.43
CA ARG A 144 -5.90 19.13 -2.62
C ARG A 144 -7.04 19.61 -3.47
#